data_AF-A0A674JZX6-F1
#
_entry.id   AF-A0A674JZX6-F1
#
_cell.length_a   1.000
_cell.length_b   1.000
_cell.length_c   1.000
_cell.angle_alpha   90.00
_cell.angle_beta   90.00
_cell.angle_gamma   90.00
#
_symmetry.space_group_name_H-M   'P 1'
#
loop_
_entity.id
_entity.type
_entity.pdbx_description
1 polymer ?
#
loop_
_entity_poly.entity_id
_entity_poly.type
_entity_poly.pdbx_seq_one_letter_code
_entity_poly.pdbx_strand_id
1 'polypeptide(L)'
;PRLKNIKTSEAYKAVWGNTQDGVVSTQPSRVADEREQMVMSGAGSSRITNDAREDEMEENLLQVGSILGNLKSMALDVGNEIDIQNKQVEKIMEKVTVNEDRIQEANTRAKKILKNA
;
A
#
# COMPACT_ATOMS: atom_id res chain seq x y z
N PRO A 1 28.94 -19.19 21.09
CA PRO A 1 29.21 -17.73 21.06
C PRO A 1 28.54 -16.93 19.90
N ARG A 2 28.25 -17.52 18.73
CA ARG A 2 27.74 -16.76 17.55
C ARG A 2 26.24 -16.44 17.53
N LEU A 3 25.39 -17.21 18.24
CA LEU A 3 23.94 -16.99 18.29
C LEU A 3 23.51 -15.74 19.07
N LYS A 4 24.33 -15.27 20.02
CA LYS A 4 24.05 -14.03 20.77
C LYS A 4 24.21 -12.79 19.89
N ASN A 5 25.05 -12.87 18.85
CA ASN A 5 25.45 -11.73 18.04
C ASN A 5 24.45 -11.39 16.92
N ILE A 6 23.61 -12.35 16.52
CA ILE A 6 22.60 -12.15 15.46
C ILE A 6 21.43 -11.33 15.99
N LYS A 7 20.94 -11.64 17.21
CA LYS A 7 19.88 -10.85 17.87
C LYS A 7 20.31 -9.42 18.23
N THR A 8 21.61 -9.19 18.35
CA THR A 8 22.19 -7.86 18.64
C THR A 8 22.72 -7.16 17.39
N SER A 9 22.66 -7.81 16.21
CA SER A 9 23.11 -7.22 14.95
C SER A 9 22.19 -6.09 14.53
N GLU A 10 22.75 -5.01 13.98
CA GLU A 10 21.99 -3.86 13.50
C GLU A 10 20.96 -4.25 12.44
N ALA A 11 21.29 -5.21 11.55
CA ALA A 11 20.36 -5.74 10.56
C ALA A 11 19.13 -6.40 11.21
N TYR A 12 19.33 -7.19 12.26
CA TYR A 12 18.23 -7.81 13.00
C TYR A 12 17.35 -6.76 13.68
N LYS A 13 17.95 -5.73 14.30
CA LYS A 13 17.20 -4.64 14.93
C LYS A 13 16.46 -3.76 13.92
N ALA A 14 17.01 -3.53 12.73
CA ALA A 14 16.36 -2.75 11.68
C ALA A 14 15.06 -3.42 11.18
N VAL A 15 15.07 -4.75 11.06
CA VAL A 15 13.95 -5.53 10.50
C VAL A 15 12.94 -5.95 11.55
N TRP A 16 13.39 -6.26 12.77
CA TRP A 16 12.57 -6.88 13.83
C TRP A 16 12.60 -6.14 15.17
N GLY A 17 13.44 -5.11 15.31
CA GLY A 17 13.57 -4.33 16.56
C GLY A 17 12.62 -3.13 16.65
N ASN A 18 12.03 -2.71 15.54
CA ASN A 18 11.06 -1.62 15.52
C ASN A 18 9.63 -2.17 15.57
N THR A 19 9.04 -2.16 16.76
CA THR A 19 7.58 -2.25 16.98
C THR A 19 6.90 -0.91 16.65
N GLN A 20 7.40 -0.18 15.65
CA GLN A 20 6.68 0.94 15.05
C GLN A 20 5.83 0.42 13.88
N ASP A 21 5.12 -0.68 14.12
CA ASP A 21 3.91 -0.99 13.38
C ASP A 21 2.82 -0.12 14.01
N GLY A 22 2.96 1.19 13.80
CA GLY A 22 1.97 2.16 14.21
C GLY A 22 0.71 1.80 13.46
N VAL A 23 -0.22 1.14 14.16
CA VAL A 23 -1.58 0.93 13.70
C VAL A 23 -2.03 2.24 13.08
N VAL A 24 -2.36 2.23 11.79
CA VAL A 24 -2.83 3.42 11.07
C VAL A 24 -4.17 3.79 11.70
N SER A 25 -4.13 4.58 12.77
CA SER A 25 -5.30 4.94 13.60
C SER A 25 -6.06 6.13 13.04
N THR A 26 -5.58 6.69 11.94
CA THR A 26 -6.25 7.78 11.24
C THR A 26 -6.42 7.37 9.80
N GLN A 27 -7.65 6.98 9.46
CA GLN A 27 -8.13 7.09 8.08
C GLN A 27 -7.76 8.48 7.58
N PRO A 28 -7.27 8.63 6.33
CA PRO A 28 -6.89 9.93 5.81
C PRO A 28 -8.11 10.86 5.86
N SER A 29 -8.08 11.84 6.76
CA SER A 29 -8.98 12.99 6.68
C SER A 29 -8.79 13.60 5.31
N ARG A 30 -9.88 13.72 4.56
CA ARG A 30 -9.89 14.43 3.27
C ARG A 30 -9.23 15.79 3.48
N VAL A 31 -8.01 15.94 2.99
CA VAL A 31 -7.39 17.25 2.86
C VAL A 31 -8.10 17.87 1.67
N ALA A 32 -9.13 18.67 1.94
CA ALA A 32 -9.67 19.55 0.93
C ALA A 32 -8.56 20.58 0.64
N ASP A 33 -7.70 20.27 -0.33
CA ASP A 33 -6.78 21.24 -0.89
C ASP A 33 -7.65 22.35 -1.50
N GLU A 34 -7.46 23.61 -1.07
CA GLU A 34 -8.19 24.76 -1.62
C GLU A 34 -7.91 24.97 -3.12
N ARG A 35 -6.91 24.27 -3.68
CA ARG A 35 -6.66 24.17 -5.13
C ARG A 35 -7.56 23.17 -5.85
N GLU A 36 -8.30 22.32 -5.13
CA GLU A 36 -9.42 21.53 -5.67
C GLU A 36 -10.73 22.33 -5.78
N GLN A 37 -10.66 23.67 -5.78
CA GLN A 37 -11.47 24.43 -6.74
C GLN A 37 -10.94 24.16 -8.15
N MET A 38 -10.96 22.88 -8.58
CA MET A 38 -11.21 22.62 -9.98
C MET A 38 -12.59 23.21 -10.20
N VAL A 39 -12.56 24.37 -10.82
CA VAL A 39 -13.72 25.06 -11.33
C VAL A 39 -14.40 24.05 -12.25
N MET A 40 -15.34 23.27 -11.70
CA MET A 40 -16.47 22.75 -12.47
C MET A 40 -17.38 23.95 -12.79
N SER A 41 -16.79 25.00 -13.37
CA SER A 41 -17.52 26.07 -14.01
C SER A 41 -18.13 25.48 -15.26
N GLY A 42 -19.41 25.17 -15.14
CA GLY A 42 -20.37 25.40 -16.21
C GLY A 42 -20.11 24.64 -17.51
N ALA A 43 -19.96 23.32 -17.43
CA ALA A 43 -20.26 22.47 -18.56
C ALA A 43 -21.48 21.61 -18.24
N GLY A 44 -22.55 22.25 -17.73
CA GLY A 44 -23.86 21.74 -18.10
C GLY A 44 -23.92 21.82 -19.61
N SER A 45 -24.16 20.67 -20.24
CA SER A 45 -24.05 20.53 -21.69
C SER A 45 -24.82 21.69 -22.31
N SER A 46 -24.20 22.48 -23.20
CA SER A 46 -24.88 23.63 -23.81
C SER A 46 -26.22 23.16 -24.34
N ARG A 47 -27.30 23.57 -23.68
CA ARG A 47 -28.65 23.10 -23.99
C ARG A 47 -28.97 23.56 -25.41
N ILE A 48 -29.25 22.62 -26.31
CA ILE A 48 -29.52 22.92 -27.71
C ILE A 48 -31.03 23.00 -27.91
N THR A 49 -31.76 22.05 -27.32
CA THR A 49 -33.18 21.81 -27.57
C THR A 49 -34.04 22.03 -26.34
N ASN A 50 -33.44 22.09 -25.14
CA ASN A 50 -34.14 22.23 -23.85
C ASN A 50 -35.24 21.18 -23.65
N ASP A 51 -34.96 19.93 -24.04
CA ASP A 51 -35.90 18.83 -23.90
C ASP A 51 -35.57 17.94 -22.68
N ALA A 52 -36.51 17.07 -22.32
CA ALA A 52 -36.35 16.17 -21.18
C ALA A 52 -35.18 15.17 -21.35
N ARG A 53 -34.72 14.94 -22.58
CA ARG A 53 -33.57 14.08 -22.87
C ARG A 53 -32.26 14.80 -22.50
N GLU A 54 -32.14 16.09 -22.80
CA GLU A 54 -31.01 16.91 -22.35
C GLU A 54 -30.94 16.99 -20.81
N ASP A 55 -32.09 17.08 -20.13
CA ASP A 55 -32.13 17.06 -18.66
C ASP A 55 -31.67 15.69 -18.09
N GLU A 56 -32.05 14.56 -18.70
CA GLU A 56 -31.57 13.22 -18.30
C GLU A 56 -30.07 13.06 -18.56
N MET A 57 -29.55 13.59 -19.68
CA MET A 57 -28.12 13.57 -19.97
C MET A 57 -27.33 14.42 -18.96
N GLU A 58 -27.84 15.57 -18.56
CA GLU A 58 -27.26 16.41 -17.51
C GLU A 58 -27.19 15.65 -16.18
N GLU A 59 -28.29 14.99 -15.77
CA GLU A 59 -28.33 14.19 -14.55
C GLU A 59 -27.33 13.01 -14.61
N ASN A 60 -27.30 12.28 -15.72
CA ASN A 60 -26.38 11.18 -15.93
C ASN A 60 -24.91 11.66 -15.91
N LEU A 61 -24.60 12.82 -16.50
CA LEU A 61 -23.24 13.38 -16.47
C LEU A 61 -22.83 13.84 -15.07
N LEU A 62 -23.76 14.38 -14.27
CA LEU A 62 -23.50 14.68 -12.85
C LEU A 62 -23.18 13.41 -12.06
N GLN A 63 -23.94 12.33 -12.27
CA GLN A 63 -23.67 11.03 -11.65
C GLN A 63 -22.31 10.47 -12.10
N VAL A 64 -22.00 10.53 -13.39
CA VAL A 64 -20.69 10.13 -13.93
C VAL A 64 -19.56 10.96 -13.30
N GLY A 65 -19.75 12.25 -13.07
CA GLY A 65 -18.80 13.10 -12.36
C GLY A 65 -18.52 12.63 -10.93
N SER A 66 -19.57 12.22 -10.20
CA SER A 66 -19.43 11.62 -8.87
C SER A 66 -18.67 10.28 -8.92
N ILE A 67 -19.03 9.40 -9.85
CA ILE A 67 -18.35 8.11 -10.05
C ILE A 67 -16.88 8.32 -10.41
N LEU A 68 -16.57 9.30 -11.27
CA LEU A 68 -15.20 9.65 -11.63
C LEU A 68 -14.41 10.14 -10.42
N GLY A 69 -15.03 10.95 -9.55
CA GLY A 69 -14.43 11.35 -8.27
C GLY A 69 -14.10 10.16 -7.36
N ASN A 70 -15.02 9.19 -7.27
CA ASN A 70 -14.79 7.96 -6.51
C ASN A 70 -13.68 7.10 -7.13
N LEU A 71 -13.67 6.94 -8.46
CA LEU A 71 -12.61 6.23 -9.20
C LEU A 71 -11.24 6.88 -8.99
N LYS A 72 -11.16 8.22 -9.00
CA LYS A 72 -9.93 8.96 -8.68
C LYS A 72 -9.45 8.67 -7.26
N SER A 73 -10.34 8.73 -6.26
CA SER A 73 -9.99 8.40 -4.88
C SER A 73 -9.48 6.97 -4.76
N MET A 74 -10.20 6.00 -5.33
CA MET A 74 -9.78 4.59 -5.31
C MET A 74 -8.44 4.38 -6.02
N ALA A 75 -8.17 5.07 -7.13
CA ALA A 75 -6.88 4.98 -7.81
C ALA A 75 -5.72 5.50 -6.93
N LEU A 76 -5.94 6.58 -6.19
CA LEU A 76 -4.95 7.11 -5.24
C LEU A 76 -4.73 6.16 -4.07
N ASP A 77 -5.81 5.66 -3.47
CA ASP A 77 -5.75 4.75 -2.33
C ASP A 77 -5.08 3.42 -2.72
N VAL A 78 -5.44 2.85 -3.87
CA VAL A 78 -4.83 1.64 -4.42
C VAL A 78 -3.36 1.88 -4.78
N GLY A 79 -3.02 3.05 -5.33
CA GLY A 79 -1.62 3.41 -5.59
C GLY A 79 -0.78 3.44 -4.33
N ASN A 80 -1.27 4.11 -3.28
CA ASN A 80 -0.59 4.16 -1.98
C ASN A 80 -0.47 2.76 -1.33
N GLU A 81 -1.52 1.95 -1.42
CA GLU A 81 -1.52 0.59 -0.88
C GLU A 81 -0.51 -0.31 -1.62
N ILE A 82 -0.37 -0.17 -2.95
CA ILE A 82 0.66 -0.86 -3.72
C ILE A 82 2.06 -0.48 -3.23
N ASP A 83 2.33 0.80 -2.99
CA ASP A 83 3.64 1.25 -2.50
C ASP A 83 3.95 0.72 -1.09
N ILE A 84 2.95 0.65 -0.22
CA ILE A 84 3.09 0.06 1.12
C ILE A 84 3.38 -1.44 1.00
N GLN A 85 2.61 -2.16 0.18
CA GLN A 85 2.78 -3.59 -0.02
C GLN A 85 4.14 -3.91 -0.66
N ASN A 86 4.63 -3.10 -1.61
CA ASN A 86 5.96 -3.27 -2.20
C ASN A 86 7.06 -3.25 -1.13
N LYS A 87 7.04 -2.26 -0.22
CA LYS A 87 7.98 -2.20 0.92
C LYS A 87 7.83 -3.40 1.86
N GLN A 88 6.60 -3.89 2.06
CA GLN A 88 6.37 -5.06 2.88
C GLN A 88 6.94 -6.33 2.23
N VAL A 89 6.79 -6.48 0.91
CA VAL A 89 7.36 -7.60 0.14
C VAL A 89 8.89 -7.57 0.22
N GLU A 90 9.53 -6.41 0.11
CA GLU A 90 10.98 -6.27 0.32
C GLU A 90 11.43 -6.77 1.70
N LYS A 91 10.72 -6.37 2.77
CA LYS A 91 10.98 -6.88 4.13
C LYS A 91 10.76 -8.39 4.23
N ILE A 92 9.76 -8.94 3.54
CA ILE A 92 9.53 -10.39 3.49
C ILE A 92 10.69 -11.09 2.79
N MET A 93 11.18 -10.57 1.67
CA MET A 93 12.33 -11.12 0.96
C MET A 93 13.57 -11.16 1.85
N GLU A 94 13.86 -10.10 2.61
CA GLU A 94 14.98 -10.11 3.56
C GLU A 94 14.80 -11.19 4.65
N LYS A 95 13.58 -11.33 5.19
CA LYS A 95 13.26 -12.39 6.16
C LYS A 95 13.42 -13.79 5.58
N VAL A 96 13.08 -13.98 4.30
CA VAL A 96 13.25 -15.25 3.57
C VAL A 96 14.73 -15.58 3.46
N THR A 97 15.58 -14.65 3.02
CA THR A 97 17.03 -14.85 2.91
C THR A 97 17.65 -15.25 4.25
N VAL A 98 17.32 -14.54 5.33
CA VAL A 98 17.83 -14.88 6.67
C VAL A 98 17.36 -16.26 7.13
N ASN A 99 16.12 -16.64 6.80
CA ASN A 99 15.61 -17.97 7.15
C ASN A 99 16.29 -19.07 6.33
N GLU A 100 16.60 -18.83 5.06
CA GLU A 100 17.37 -19.75 4.23
C GLU A 100 18.74 -20.02 4.86
N ASP A 101 19.49 -18.98 5.22
CA ASP A 101 20.79 -19.11 5.89
C ASP A 101 20.69 -19.94 7.19
N ARG A 102 19.66 -19.66 8.00
CA ARG A 102 19.42 -20.40 9.26
C ARG A 102 19.11 -21.88 9.00
N ILE A 103 18.33 -22.19 7.97
CA ILE A 103 18.01 -23.57 7.59
C ILE A 103 19.27 -24.27 7.08
N GLN A 104 20.07 -23.62 6.24
CA GLN A 104 21.32 -24.18 5.73
C GLN A 104 22.32 -24.47 6.87
N GLU A 105 22.45 -23.55 7.84
CA GLU A 105 23.29 -23.75 9.01
C GLU A 105 22.80 -24.91 9.88
N ALA A 106 21.49 -24.96 10.16
CA ALA A 106 20.89 -26.04 10.93
C ALA A 106 21.08 -27.40 10.25
N ASN A 107 20.86 -27.47 8.92
CA ASN A 107 21.09 -28.68 8.12
C ASN A 107 22.56 -29.11 8.14
N THR A 108 23.50 -28.16 8.07
CA THR A 108 24.93 -28.45 8.16
C THR A 108 25.30 -29.05 9.52
N ARG A 109 24.75 -28.49 10.60
CA ARG A 109 24.96 -29.01 11.96
C ARG A 109 24.35 -30.41 12.13
N ALA A 110 23.12 -30.61 11.66
CA ALA A 110 22.44 -31.91 11.70
C ALA A 110 23.23 -32.98 10.92
N LYS A 111 23.71 -32.66 9.71
CA LYS A 111 24.57 -33.57 8.92
C LYS A 111 25.87 -33.95 9.64
N LYS A 112 26.49 -33.02 10.36
CA LYS A 112 27.69 -33.32 11.18
C LYS A 112 27.37 -34.26 12.32
N ILE A 113 26.23 -34.06 13.00
CA ILE A 113 25.78 -34.96 14.08
C ILE A 113 25.52 -36.36 13.51
N LEU A 114 24.81 -36.48 12.39
CA LEU A 114 24.53 -37.77 11.75
C LEU A 114 25.78 -38.50 11.27
N LYS A 115 26.84 -37.78 10.86
CA LYS A 115 28.11 -38.39 10.47
C LYS A 115 28.96 -38.85 11.65
N ASN A 116 28.71 -38.28 12.83
CA ASN A 116 29.45 -38.57 14.07
C ASN A 116 28.64 -39.45 15.04
N ALA A 117 27.45 -39.89 14.64
CA ALA A 117 26.58 -40.83 15.36
C ALA A 117 26.78 -42.24 14.78
#